data_AF-A0A1I2I384-F1
#
_entry.id   AF-A0A1I2I384-F1
#
_cell.length_a   1.000
_cell.length_b   1.000
_cell.length_c   1.000
_cell.angle_alpha   90.00
_cell.angle_beta   90.00
_cell.angle_gamma   90.00
#
_symmetry.space_group_name_H-M   'P 1'
#
loop_
_entity.id
_entity.type
_entity.pdbx_description
1 polymer ?
#
loop_
_entity_poly.entity_id
_entity_poly.type
_entity_poly.pdbx_seq_one_letter_code
_entity_poly.pdbx_strand_id
1 'polypeptide(L)'
;MPYRDPDEFCAEYAEINGQDTVDEFGATSRLETVTVVDRTPDTARVEARRFIFGHAPDAGYYDAVEPTAFVLSRRADGWHVVSEEGLPYE
;
A
#
# COMPACT_ATOMS: atom_id res chain seq x y z
N MET A 1 16.54 -2.19 0.06
CA MET A 1 17.14 -1.85 -1.24
C MET A 1 16.82 -0.39 -1.50
N PRO A 2 17.79 0.46 -1.90
CA PRO A 2 17.48 1.86 -2.18
C PRO A 2 16.68 1.96 -3.49
N TYR A 3 15.64 2.78 -3.47
CA TYR A 3 14.91 3.23 -4.66
C TYR A 3 15.58 4.48 -5.24
N ARG A 4 15.51 4.66 -6.54
CA ARG A 4 15.97 5.84 -7.27
C ARG A 4 15.12 7.07 -6.93
N ASP A 5 13.83 6.85 -6.76
CA ASP A 5 12.83 7.84 -6.39
C ASP A 5 11.59 7.15 -5.77
N PRO A 6 10.70 7.90 -5.10
CA PRO A 6 9.46 7.35 -4.54
C PRO A 6 8.50 6.76 -5.59
N ASP A 7 8.61 7.18 -6.86
CA ASP A 7 7.74 6.66 -7.93
C ASP A 7 8.19 5.23 -8.33
N GLU A 8 9.50 4.95 -8.31
CA GLU A 8 10.04 3.59 -8.46
C GLU A 8 9.55 2.67 -7.34
N PHE A 9 9.49 3.16 -6.09
CA PHE A 9 8.87 2.40 -4.98
C PHE A 9 7.40 2.07 -5.28
N CYS A 10 6.60 3.05 -5.72
CA CYS A 10 5.20 2.83 -6.08
C CYS A 10 5.05 1.75 -7.17
N ALA A 11 5.89 1.81 -8.21
CA ALA A 11 5.87 0.85 -9.30
C ALA A 11 6.21 -0.57 -8.81
N GLU A 12 7.31 -0.72 -8.07
CA GLU A 12 7.72 -2.02 -7.52
C GLU A 12 6.68 -2.58 -6.55
N TYR A 13 6.12 -1.73 -5.68
CA TYR A 13 5.05 -2.12 -4.76
C TYR A 13 3.81 -2.60 -5.51
N ALA A 14 3.40 -1.90 -6.57
CA ALA A 14 2.27 -2.29 -7.41
C ALA A 14 2.53 -3.60 -8.17
N GLU A 15 3.75 -3.84 -8.65
CA GLU A 15 4.10 -5.11 -9.31
C GLU A 15 4.02 -6.30 -8.36
N ILE A 16 4.54 -6.13 -7.13
CA ILE A 16 4.54 -7.20 -6.12
C ILE A 16 3.13 -7.45 -5.57
N ASN A 17 2.35 -6.39 -5.34
CA ASN A 17 1.08 -6.45 -4.61
C ASN A 17 -0.17 -6.30 -5.48
N GLY A 18 -0.02 -6.12 -6.80
CA GLY A 18 -1.11 -5.85 -7.73
C GLY A 18 -1.97 -7.04 -8.10
N GLN A 19 -1.54 -8.26 -7.74
CA GLN A 19 -2.36 -9.46 -7.92
C GLN A 19 -3.47 -9.51 -6.86
N ASP A 20 -4.66 -9.86 -7.31
CA ASP A 20 -5.78 -10.17 -6.41
C ASP A 20 -5.41 -11.39 -5.56
N THR A 21 -5.71 -11.30 -4.27
CA THR A 21 -5.50 -12.38 -3.30
C THR A 21 -6.84 -12.80 -2.75
N VAL A 22 -7.04 -14.11 -2.56
CA VAL A 22 -8.26 -14.67 -1.97
C VAL A 22 -7.87 -15.35 -0.67
N ASP A 23 -8.52 -14.99 0.43
CA ASP A 23 -8.27 -15.61 1.73
C ASP A 23 -8.97 -16.96 1.89
N GLU A 24 -8.77 -17.62 3.04
CA GLU A 24 -9.38 -18.93 3.32
C GLU A 24 -10.92 -18.90 3.42
N PHE A 25 -11.50 -17.72 3.61
CA PHE A 25 -12.95 -17.49 3.72
C PHE A 25 -13.57 -17.02 2.40
N GLY A 26 -12.77 -16.89 1.33
CA GLY A 26 -13.22 -16.46 0.01
C GLY A 26 -13.33 -14.94 -0.16
N ALA A 27 -12.82 -14.15 0.79
CA ALA A 27 -12.71 -12.71 0.63
C ALA A 27 -11.59 -12.39 -0.36
N THR A 28 -11.85 -11.45 -1.27
CA THR A 28 -10.89 -11.00 -2.26
C THR A 28 -10.30 -9.67 -1.83
N SER A 29 -8.98 -9.55 -1.89
CA SER A 29 -8.23 -8.34 -1.61
C SER A 29 -7.46 -7.91 -2.85
N ARG A 30 -7.66 -6.67 -3.26
CA ARG A 30 -7.08 -6.06 -4.46
C ARG A 30 -6.39 -4.74 -4.10
N LEU A 31 -5.17 -4.56 -4.59
CA LEU A 31 -4.53 -3.25 -4.57
C LEU A 31 -5.28 -2.30 -5.52
N GLU A 32 -5.83 -1.22 -4.98
CA GLU A 32 -6.57 -0.22 -5.75
C GLU A 32 -5.62 0.87 -6.24
N THR A 33 -4.82 1.45 -5.33
CA THR A 33 -3.89 2.53 -5.63
C THR A 33 -2.62 2.43 -4.80
N VAL A 34 -1.52 2.97 -5.33
CA VAL A 34 -0.30 3.29 -4.59
C VAL A 34 0.28 4.58 -5.17
N THR A 35 0.35 5.65 -4.37
CA THR A 35 0.66 6.99 -4.87
C THR A 35 1.50 7.77 -3.88
N VAL A 36 2.39 8.62 -4.41
CA VAL A 36 3.11 9.62 -3.60
C VAL A 36 2.14 10.75 -3.25
N VAL A 37 1.86 10.96 -1.97
CA VAL A 37 0.90 11.97 -1.49
C VAL A 37 1.59 13.25 -0.97
N ASP A 38 2.84 13.13 -0.52
CA ASP A 38 3.68 14.27 -0.14
C ASP A 38 5.13 14.02 -0.53
N ARG A 39 5.85 15.06 -0.96
CA ARG A 39 7.23 14.94 -1.41
C ARG A 39 8.03 16.20 -1.16
N THR A 40 9.18 16.03 -0.52
CA THR A 40 10.22 17.03 -0.33
C THR A 40 11.53 16.55 -0.99
N PRO A 41 12.61 17.34 -0.97
CA PRO A 41 13.92 16.88 -1.46
C PRO A 41 14.48 15.67 -0.71
N ASP A 42 14.11 15.51 0.56
CA ASP A 42 14.72 14.55 1.50
C ASP A 42 13.73 13.52 2.06
N THR A 43 12.43 13.74 1.92
CA THR A 43 11.37 12.85 2.42
C THR A 43 10.22 12.72 1.43
N ALA A 44 9.50 11.61 1.48
CA ALA A 44 8.27 11.43 0.75
C ALA A 44 7.30 10.57 1.56
N ARG A 45 6.01 10.82 1.42
CA ARG A 45 4.94 9.97 1.94
C ARG A 45 4.24 9.32 0.76
N VAL A 46 4.13 8.00 0.81
CA VAL A 46 3.39 7.19 -0.16
C VAL A 46 2.21 6.55 0.56
N GLU A 47 1.05 6.51 -0.07
CA GLU A 47 -0.11 5.80 0.46
C GLU A 47 -0.55 4.74 -0.53
N ALA A 48 -0.77 3.53 -0.03
CA ALA A 48 -1.35 2.41 -0.75
C ALA A 48 -2.74 2.13 -0.19
N ARG A 49 -3.69 1.83 -1.07
CA ARG A 49 -5.07 1.47 -0.69
C ARG A 49 -5.38 0.07 -1.20
N ARG A 50 -5.81 -0.78 -0.29
CA ARG A 50 -6.21 -2.16 -0.58
C ARG A 50 -7.70 -2.29 -0.33
N PHE A 51 -8.45 -2.61 -1.37
CA PHE A 51 -9.88 -2.87 -1.28
C PHE A 51 -10.09 -4.36 -1.00
N ILE A 52 -10.87 -4.65 0.03
CA ILE A 52 -11.20 -6.00 0.47
C ILE A 52 -12.70 -6.16 0.37
N PHE A 53 -13.17 -7.20 -0.30
CA PHE A 53 -14.59 -7.52 -0.36
C PHE A 53 -14.80 -9.02 -0.20
N GLY A 54 -15.85 -9.40 0.51
CA GLY A 54 -16.10 -10.78 0.83
C GLY A 54 -17.50 -11.04 1.34
N HIS A 55 -17.71 -12.25 1.81
CA HIS A 55 -18.96 -12.67 2.41
C HIS A 55 -18.67 -13.46 3.69
N ALA A 56 -19.03 -12.90 4.83
CA ALA A 56 -18.99 -13.58 6.11
C ALA A 56 -20.32 -14.31 6.34
N PRO A 57 -20.33 -15.61 6.70
CA PRO A 57 -21.57 -16.37 6.92
C PRO A 57 -22.52 -15.75 7.96
N ASP A 58 -21.98 -15.02 8.92
CA ASP A 58 -22.68 -14.41 10.05
C ASP A 58 -22.95 -12.91 9.88
N ALA A 59 -22.19 -12.21 9.03
CA ALA A 59 -22.33 -10.77 8.80
C ALA A 59 -22.79 -10.39 7.38
N GLY A 60 -22.89 -11.36 6.45
CA GLY A 60 -23.26 -11.13 5.06
C GLY A 60 -22.11 -10.57 4.22
N TYR A 61 -22.44 -9.91 3.11
CA TYR A 61 -21.45 -9.26 2.26
C TYR A 61 -20.84 -8.04 2.94
N TYR A 62 -19.54 -7.85 2.75
CA TYR A 62 -18.83 -6.68 3.25
C TYR A 62 -17.81 -6.20 2.23
N ASP A 63 -17.49 -4.92 2.34
CA ASP A 63 -16.37 -4.27 1.70
C ASP A 63 -15.65 -3.37 2.72
N ALA A 64 -14.34 -3.26 2.59
CA ALA A 64 -13.48 -2.46 3.45
C ALA A 64 -12.30 -1.91 2.64
N VAL A 65 -11.82 -0.73 3.00
CA VAL A 65 -10.55 -0.20 2.51
C VAL A 65 -9.52 -0.28 3.62
N GLU A 66 -8.38 -0.88 3.31
CA GLU A 66 -7.22 -0.95 4.19
C GLU A 66 -6.12 -0.04 3.64
N PRO A 67 -6.00 1.20 4.15
CA PRO A 67 -4.94 2.11 3.76
C PRO A 67 -3.63 1.83 4.51
N THR A 68 -2.51 1.95 3.80
CA THR A 68 -1.16 1.82 4.35
C THR A 68 -0.33 3.01 3.90
N ALA A 69 0.38 3.65 4.83
CA ALA A 69 1.30 4.74 4.51
C ALA A 69 2.75 4.29 4.67
N PHE A 70 3.60 4.74 3.76
CA PHE A 70 5.04 4.55 3.78
C PHE A 70 5.72 5.90 3.86
N VAL A 71 6.70 6.02 4.76
CA VAL A 71 7.58 7.18 4.79
C VAL A 71 8.91 6.77 4.18
N LEU A 72 9.33 7.51 3.14
CA LEU A 72 10.61 7.34 2.50
C LEU A 72 11.52 8.51 2.87
N SER A 73 12.80 8.23 3.03
CA SER A 73 13.84 9.24 3.25
C SER A 73 14.99 9.06 2.26
N ARG A 74 15.48 10.18 1.72
CA ARG A 74 16.64 10.22 0.83
C ARG A 74 17.93 10.12 1.63
N ARG A 75 18.79 9.21 1.20
CA ARG A 75 20.16 8.98 1.69
C ARG A 75 21.13 9.10 0.52
N ALA A 76 22.43 8.98 0.81
CA ALA A 76 23.49 9.12 -0.20
C ALA A 76 23.38 8.09 -1.35
N ASP A 77 22.80 6.92 -1.08
CA ASP A 77 22.66 5.79 -2.01
C ASP A 77 21.26 5.66 -2.62
N GLY A 78 20.30 6.52 -2.25
CA GLY A 78 18.94 6.52 -2.78
C GLY A 78 17.86 6.76 -1.73
N TRP A 79 16.62 6.46 -2.08
CA TRP A 79 15.45 6.54 -1.22
C TRP A 79 15.22 5.23 -0.48
N HIS A 80 14.94 5.30 0.81
CA HIS A 80 14.69 4.13 1.65
C HIS A 80 13.37 4.30 2.36
N VAL A 81 12.56 3.24 2.42
CA VAL A 81 11.45 3.17 3.37
C VAL A 81 12.03 3.17 4.78
N VAL A 82 11.57 4.12 5.60
CA VAL A 82 11.97 4.27 7.00
C VAL A 82 10.84 3.99 7.97
N SER A 83 9.59 4.03 7.50
CA SER A 83 8.41 3.69 8.29
C SER A 83 7.32 3.10 7.37
N GLU A 84 6.57 2.16 7.91
CA GLU A 84 5.33 1.62 7.37
C GLU A 84 4.26 1.75 8.46
N GLU A 85 3.12 2.36 8.11
CA GLU A 85 2.06 2.74 9.02
C GLU A 85 0.73 2.17 8.52
N GLY A 86 0.11 1.28 9.30
CA GLY A 86 -1.28 0.88 9.08
C GLY A 86 -2.20 2.04 9.44
N LEU A 87 -2.98 2.52 8.48
CA LEU A 87 -3.97 3.57 8.70
C LEU A 87 -5.32 2.96 9.10
N PRO A 88 -6.20 3.71 9.78
CA PRO A 88 -7.52 3.22 10.12
C PRO A 88 -8.28 2.76 8.87
N TYR A 89 -9.02 1.66 8.99
CA TYR A 89 -9.94 1.20 7.95
C TYR A 89 -10.96 2.30 7.63
N GLU A 90 -11.23 2.49 6.34
CA GLU A 90 -12.27 3.39 5.81
C GLU A 90 -13.51 2.59 5.37
#